data_AF-A0A1Z9J3N0-F1
#
_entry.id   AF-A0A1Z9J3N0-F1
#
_cell.length_a   1.000
_cell.length_b   1.000
_cell.length_c   1.000
_cell.angle_alpha   90.00
_cell.angle_beta   90.00
_cell.angle_gamma   90.00
#
_symmetry.space_group_name_H-M   'P 1'
#
loop_
_entity.id
_entity.type
_entity.pdbx_description
1 polymer ?
#
loop_
_entity_poly.entity_id
_entity_poly.type
_entity_poly.pdbx_seq_one_letter_code
_entity_poly.pdbx_strand_id
1 'polypeptide(L)' 'MVGLYDREGMLRFVGNSLEACLDYAALFEIPLSPSSLQTLPEPAAIRVRGAQGQGGRSS' A
#
# COMPACT_ATOMS: atom_id res chain seq x y z
N MET A 1 1.16 -8.44 0.77
CA MET A 1 0.36 -7.55 -0.13
C MET A 1 0.77 -7.74 -1.59
N VAL A 2 -0.02 -7.25 -2.56
CA VAL A 2 0.29 -7.29 -4.01
C VAL A 2 0.18 -5.88 -4.60
N GLY A 3 1.17 -5.46 -5.38
CA GLY A 3 1.17 -4.20 -6.12
C GLY A 3 0.84 -4.38 -7.59
N LEU A 4 -0.06 -3.55 -8.13
CA LEU A 4 -0.34 -3.42 -9.55
C LEU A 4 0.45 -2.24 -10.13
N TYR A 5 1.34 -2.54 -11.06
CA TYR A 5 2.14 -1.56 -11.78
C TYR A 5 1.70 -1.50 -13.24
N ASP A 6 1.56 -0.28 -13.77
CA ASP A 6 1.25 -0.09 -15.19
C ASP A 6 2.48 -0.30 -16.10
N ARG A 7 2.29 -0.07 -17.40
CA ARG A 7 3.34 -0.18 -18.42
C ARG A 7 4.51 0.79 -18.25
N GLU A 8 4.30 1.88 -17.53
CA GLU A 8 5.31 2.92 -17.25
C GLU A 8 6.07 2.59 -15.96
N GLY A 9 5.72 1.50 -15.28
CA GLY A 9 6.28 1.10 -13.99
C GLY A 9 5.70 1.89 -12.82
N MET A 10 4.57 2.58 -13.01
CA MET A 10 3.93 3.35 -11.95
C MET A 10 3.02 2.44 -11.11
N LEU A 11 3.20 2.48 -9.78
CA LEU A 11 2.32 1.78 -8.84
C LEU A 11 0.93 2.43 -8.86
N ARG A 12 -0.07 1.69 -9.35
CA ARG A 12 -1.46 2.15 -9.44
C ARG A 12 -2.27 1.77 -8.22
N PHE A 13 -2.00 0.60 -7.64
CA PHE A 13 -2.79 0.07 -6.53
C PHE A 13 -2.00 -0.97 -5.72
N VAL A 14 -2.32 -1.07 -4.42
CA VAL A 14 -1.85 -2.15 -3.55
C VAL A 14 -3.04 -2.87 -2.93
N GLY A 15 -3.18 -4.15 -3.25
CA GLY A 15 -4.21 -5.04 -2.74
C GLY A 15 -3.70 -6.01 -1.67
N ASN A 16 -4.64 -6.58 -0.91
CA ASN A 16 -4.35 -7.70 0.00
C ASN A 16 -4.26 -9.05 -0.73
N SER A 17 -4.83 -9.17 -1.92
CA SER A 17 -4.78 -10.35 -2.78
C SER A 17 -4.59 -9.95 -4.25
N LEU A 18 -4.35 -10.95 -5.10
CA LEU A 18 -4.25 -10.77 -6.55
C LEU A 18 -5.60 -10.35 -7.15
N GLU A 19 -6.69 -10.95 -6.67
CA GLU A 19 -8.06 -10.67 -7.12
C GLU A 19 -8.42 -9.20 -6.86
N ALA A 20 -8.06 -8.65 -5.70
CA ALA A 20 -8.28 -7.23 -5.41
C ALA A 20 -7.57 -6.31 -6.42
N CYS A 21 -6.37 -6.67 -6.89
CA CYS A 21 -5.67 -5.93 -7.93
C CYS A 21 -6.33 -6.07 -9.31
N LEU A 22 -6.88 -7.24 -9.64
CA LEU A 22 -7.60 -7.48 -10.90
C LEU A 22 -8.94 -6.73 -10.93
N ASP A 23 -9.70 -6.77 -9.83
CA ASP A 23 -10.96 -6.03 -9.68
C ASP A 23 -10.72 -4.53 -9.81
N TYR A 24 -9.66 -4.02 -9.17
CA TYR A 24 -9.25 -2.62 -9.33
C TYR A 24 -8.91 -2.30 -10.79
N ALA A 25 -8.15 -3.15 -11.48
CA ALA A 25 -7.82 -2.95 -12.88
C ALA A 25 -9.08 -2.92 -13.77
N ALA A 26 -10.05 -3.80 -13.52
CA ALA A 26 -11.32 -3.82 -14.24
C ALA A 26 -12.16 -2.56 -14.00
N LEU A 27 -12.25 -2.09 -12.74
CA LEU A 27 -13.01 -0.90 -12.36
C LEU A 27 -12.51 0.39 -13.05
N PHE A 28 -11.20 0.48 -13.28
CA PHE A 28 -10.56 1.66 -13.86
C PHE A 28 -10.04 1.43 -15.29
N GLU A 29 -10.45 0.33 -15.93
CA GLU A 29 -10.05 -0.06 -17.29
C GLU A 29 -8.53 -0.03 -17.52
N ILE A 30 -7.76 -0.45 -16.51
CA ILE A 30 -6.29 -0.52 -16.57
C ILE A 30 -5.91 -1.76 -17.38
N PRO A 31 -5.16 -1.61 -18.50
CA PRO A 31 -4.75 -2.76 -19.31
C PRO A 31 -3.83 -3.70 -18.53
N LEU A 32 -4.22 -4.96 -18.37
CA LEU A 32 -3.41 -5.96 -17.66
C LEU A 32 -2.14 -6.37 -18.42
N SER A 33 -2.14 -6.23 -19.74
CA SER A 33 -0.93 -6.35 -20.56
C SER A 33 -0.57 -4.95 -21.08
N PRO A 34 0.61 -4.41 -20.80
CA PRO A 34 1.80 -5.04 -20.19
C PRO A 34 1.99 -4.74 -18.68
N SER A 35 0.91 -4.60 -17.92
CA SER A 35 0.99 -4.34 -16.47
C SER A 35 1.64 -5.52 -15.73
N SER A 36 2.24 -5.25 -14.58
CA SER A 36 2.88 -6.27 -13.74
C SER A 36 2.26 -6.30 -12.34
N LEU A 37 2.08 -7.53 -11.83
CA LEU A 37 1.68 -7.78 -10.46
C LEU A 37 2.90 -8.26 -9.68
N GLN A 38 3.22 -7.58 -8.58
CA GLN A 38 4.40 -7.90 -7.77
C GLN A 38 4.02 -8.09 -6.32
N THR A 39 4.57 -9.12 -5.67
CA THR A 39 4.41 -9.30 -4.23
C THR A 39 5.15 -8.18 -3.50
N LEU A 40 4.45 -7.53 -2.57
CA LEU A 40 5.00 -6.48 -1.72
C LEU A 40 5.15 -6.98 -0.29
N PRO A 41 6.22 -6.56 0.42
CA PRO A 41 6.39 -6.87 1.83
C PRO A 41 5.25 -6.27 2.66
N GLU A 42 4.93 -6.91 3.77
CA GLU A 42 3.98 -6.35 4.72
C GLU A 42 4.53 -5.04 5.31
N PRO A 43 3.66 -4.02 5.52
CA PRO A 43 4.10 -2.73 6.02
C PRO A 43 4.65 -2.90 7.43
N ALA A 44 5.88 -2.45 7.64
CA ALA A 44 6.44 -2.38 8.97
C ALA A 44 5.65 -1.35 9.79
N ALA A 45 5.29 -1.71 11.03
CA ALA A 45 4.68 -0.77 11.95
C ALA A 45 5.66 0.39 12.22
N ILE A 46 5.36 1.58 11.68
CA ILE A 46 6.15 2.77 11.97
C ILE A 46 5.79 3.20 13.40
N ARG A 47 6.73 3.00 14.33
CA ARG A 47 6.61 3.54 15.68
C ARG A 47 6.84 5.05 15.61
N VAL A 48 5.76 5.79 15.42
CA VAL A 48 5.80 7.26 15.55
C VAL A 48 6.08 7.56 17.02
N ARG A 49 7.28 8.07 17.33
CA ARG A 49 7.63 8.52 18.68
C ARG A 49 6.87 9.82 18.96
N GLY A 50 5.59 9.70 19.32
CA GLY A 50 4.77 10.77 19.86
C GLY A 50 5.22 11.12 21.28
N ALA A 51 5.47 12.40 21.50
CA ALA A 51 6.01 13.00 22.72
C ALA A 51 5.34 12.51 24.01
N GLN A 52 6.09 11.83 24.87
CA GLN A 52 5.81 11.84 26.30
C GLN A 52 6.06 13.27 26.77
N GLY A 53 4.98 14.04 26.94
CA GLY A 53 5.03 15.27 27.71
C GLY A 53 5.57 14.95 29.09
N GLN A 54 6.81 15.39 29.35
CA GLN A 54 7.25 15.66 30.70
C GLN A 54 6.34 16.73 31.28
N GLY A 55 5.65 16.40 32.35
CA GLY A 55 4.76 17.32 33.06
C GLY A 55 4.40 16.76 34.42
N GLY A 56 5.40 16.52 35.26
CA GLY A 56 5.16 16.33 36.69
C GLY A 56 4.67 17.63 37.32
N ARG A 57 3.67 17.52 38.20
CA ARG A 57 3.34 18.40 39.36
C ARG A 57 1.98 17.92 39.90
N SER A 58 1.96 17.20 41.03
CA SER A 58 1.83 17.74 42.39
C SER A 58 0.51 18.48 42.64
N SER A 59 -0.44 17.79 43.29
CA SER A 59 -1.32 18.30 44.34
C SER A 59 -2.05 17.13 45.00
#